data_AF-A0ABD5BFJ4-F1
#
_entry.id   AF-A0ABD5BFJ4-F1
#
_cell.length_a   1.000
_cell.length_b   1.000
_cell.length_c   1.000
_cell.angle_alpha   90.00
_cell.angle_beta   90.00
_cell.angle_gamma   90.00
#
_symmetry.space_group_name_H-M   'P 1'
#
loop_
_entity.id
_entity.type
_entity.pdbx_description
1 polymer ?
#
loop_
_entity_poly.entity_id
_entity_poly.type
_entity_poly.pdbx_seq_one_letter_code
_entity_poly.pdbx_strand_id
1 'polypeptide(L)'
;FSNVDPQPMLERIQQALPQIGALVLSDYAKGALSQVQGMIQLARAAKVPVLIDPKGSDFERYRGATLLTPNLSEFEAVVGHCKDEAELVARGRK
;
A
#
# COMPACT_ATOMS: atom_id res chain seq x y z
N PHE A 1 9.92 -12.22 11.46
CA PHE A 1 10.10 -10.75 11.37
C PHE A 1 9.49 -9.98 12.54
N SER A 2 9.03 -10.65 13.60
CA SER A 2 8.31 -10.06 14.74
C SER A 2 9.17 -9.19 15.68
N ASN A 3 10.49 -9.14 15.46
CA ASN A 3 11.45 -8.53 16.38
C ASN A 3 12.21 -7.33 15.78
N VAL A 4 11.75 -6.78 14.65
CA VAL A 4 12.36 -5.59 14.05
C VAL A 4 11.58 -4.36 14.55
N ASP A 5 12.28 -3.46 15.24
CA ASP A 5 11.71 -2.18 15.65
C ASP A 5 11.37 -1.33 14.39
N PRO A 6 10.11 -0.95 14.18
CA PRO A 6 9.71 -0.13 13.05
C PRO A 6 10.06 1.35 13.18
N GLN A 7 10.36 1.84 14.40
CA GLN A 7 10.58 3.27 14.66
C GLN A 7 11.65 3.90 13.76
N PRO A 8 12.84 3.29 13.55
CA PRO A 8 13.88 3.90 12.71
C PRO A 8 13.43 4.11 11.25
N MET A 9 12.51 3.29 10.76
CA MET A 9 11.96 3.43 9.41
C MET A 9 10.95 4.56 9.33
N LEU A 10 10.05 4.65 10.32
CA LEU A 10 9.05 5.71 10.39
C LEU A 10 9.69 7.09 10.53
N GLU A 11 10.74 7.22 11.34
CA GLU A 11 11.49 8.47 11.50
C GLU A 11 12.14 8.91 10.19
N ARG A 12 12.79 8.00 9.46
CA ARG A 12 13.40 8.28 8.15
C ARG A 12 12.36 8.73 7.13
N ILE A 13 11.21 8.07 7.10
CA ILE A 13 10.10 8.47 6.23
C ILE A 13 9.65 9.87 6.61
N GLN A 14 9.41 10.14 7.91
CA GLN A 14 8.96 11.44 8.39
C GLN A 14 9.92 12.57 7.99
N GLN A 15 11.23 12.34 8.08
CA GLN A 15 12.26 13.31 7.68
C GLN A 15 12.33 13.54 6.17
N ALA A 16 12.07 12.50 5.36
CA ALA A 16 12.12 12.58 3.90
C ALA A 16 10.85 13.20 3.29
N LEU A 17 9.69 13.04 3.93
CA LEU A 17 8.38 13.46 3.40
C LEU A 17 8.32 14.90 2.86
N PRO A 18 8.92 15.92 3.51
CA PRO A 18 8.88 17.30 3.00
C PRO A 18 9.64 17.51 1.67
N GLN A 19 10.50 16.58 1.27
CA GLN A 19 11.41 16.72 0.13
C GLN A 19 11.04 15.82 -1.06
N ILE A 20 10.03 14.95 -0.90
CA ILE A 20 9.65 13.98 -1.94
C ILE A 20 8.28 14.31 -2.53
N GLY A 21 8.10 13.98 -3.81
CA GLY A 21 6.80 14.16 -4.49
C GLY A 21 5.82 13.01 -4.30
N ALA A 22 6.29 11.83 -3.91
CA ALA A 22 5.48 10.63 -3.67
C ALA A 22 6.23 9.62 -2.80
N LEU A 23 5.49 8.79 -2.06
CA LEU A 23 6.01 7.63 -1.34
C LEU A 23 5.57 6.34 -2.05
N VAL A 24 6.53 5.50 -2.43
CA VAL A 24 6.26 4.20 -3.07
C VAL A 24 6.61 3.08 -2.09
N LEU A 25 5.65 2.18 -1.83
CA LEU A 25 5.81 1.03 -0.94
C LEU A 25 5.55 -0.26 -1.71
N SER A 26 6.57 -1.08 -1.91
CA SER A 26 6.42 -2.39 -2.55
C SER A 26 6.43 -3.50 -1.50
N ASP A 27 5.29 -4.18 -1.28
CA ASP A 27 5.22 -5.30 -0.35
C ASP A 27 5.66 -6.60 -1.04
N TYR A 28 6.63 -7.29 -0.44
CA TYR A 28 7.07 -8.63 -0.86
C TYR A 28 6.72 -9.71 0.18
N ALA A 29 5.88 -9.38 1.17
CA ALA A 29 5.53 -10.21 2.31
C ALA A 29 6.75 -10.70 3.12
N LYS A 30 7.83 -9.91 3.15
CA LYS A 30 9.05 -10.17 3.93
C LYS A 30 9.14 -9.38 5.24
N GLY A 31 8.06 -8.72 5.65
CA GLY A 31 7.95 -8.07 6.95
C GLY A 31 8.46 -6.62 7.03
N ALA A 32 9.06 -6.07 5.97
CA ALA A 32 9.48 -4.66 5.93
C ALA A 32 8.29 -3.69 6.08
N LEU A 33 7.13 -4.06 5.54
CA LEU A 33 5.90 -3.27 5.60
C LEU A 33 4.96 -3.70 6.74
N SER A 34 5.50 -4.30 7.81
CA SER A 34 4.68 -4.70 8.98
C SER A 34 3.90 -3.53 9.60
N GLN A 35 4.44 -2.30 9.51
CA GLN A 35 3.80 -1.06 9.97
C GLN A 35 3.36 -0.14 8.81
N VAL A 36 2.94 -0.72 7.68
CA VAL A 36 2.53 0.05 6.49
C VAL A 36 1.47 1.11 6.78
N GLN A 37 0.53 0.84 7.70
CA GLN A 37 -0.49 1.82 8.11
C GLN A 37 0.13 3.09 8.72
N GLY A 38 1.15 2.96 9.56
CA GLY A 38 1.85 4.12 10.12
C GLY A 38 2.55 4.95 9.04
N MET A 39 3.16 4.29 8.05
CA MET A 39 3.80 4.95 6.91
C MET A 39 2.78 5.72 6.05
N ILE A 40 1.63 5.10 5.77
CA ILE A 40 0.53 5.73 5.03
C ILE A 40 0.02 6.96 5.77
N GLN A 41 -0.21 6.85 7.08
CA GLN A 41 -0.74 7.95 7.90
C GLN A 41 0.22 9.15 7.92
N LEU A 42 1.53 8.91 8.08
CA LEU A 42 2.55 9.96 8.00
C LEU A 42 2.53 10.68 6.65
N ALA A 43 2.52 9.92 5.56
CA ALA A 43 2.52 10.49 4.22
C ALA A 43 1.24 11.29 3.92
N ARG A 44 0.08 10.78 4.34
CA ARG A 44 -1.19 11.51 4.22
C ARG A 44 -1.20 12.81 5.02
N ALA A 45 -0.68 12.81 6.25
CA ALA A 45 -0.55 14.02 7.06
C ALA A 45 0.35 15.06 6.38
N ALA A 46 1.41 14.61 5.70
CA ALA A 46 2.30 15.44 4.89
C ALA A 46 1.74 15.80 3.50
N LYS A 47 0.55 15.34 3.13
CA LYS A 47 -0.07 15.50 1.79
C LYS A 47 0.78 14.93 0.65
N VAL A 48 1.59 13.92 0.93
CA VAL A 48 2.38 13.19 -0.06
C VAL A 48 1.57 11.98 -0.55
N PRO A 49 1.37 11.81 -1.86
CA PRO A 49 0.65 10.65 -2.40
C PRO A 49 1.41 9.35 -2.13
N VAL A 50 0.66 8.29 -1.82
CA VAL A 50 1.21 6.97 -1.49
C VAL A 50 0.79 5.95 -2.54
N LEU A 51 1.77 5.36 -3.22
CA LEU A 51 1.57 4.27 -4.16
C LEU A 51 2.02 2.97 -3.50
N ILE A 52 1.18 1.96 -3.55
CA ILE A 52 1.48 0.66 -2.96
C ILE A 52 1.35 -0.44 -4.01
N ASP A 53 2.40 -1.25 -4.13
CA ASP A 53 2.35 -2.53 -4.83
C ASP A 53 2.05 -3.62 -3.78
N PRO A 54 0.77 -4.06 -3.69
CA PRO A 54 0.33 -4.90 -2.58
C PRO A 54 0.80 -6.34 -2.75
N LYS A 55 0.91 -7.07 -1.64
CA LYS A 55 1.04 -8.52 -1.66
C LYS A 55 0.01 -9.21 -0.79
N GLY A 56 -0.51 -10.33 -1.30
CA GLY A 56 -1.51 -11.16 -0.63
C GLY A 56 -2.94 -10.68 -0.93
N SER A 57 -3.88 -11.09 -0.08
CA SER A 57 -5.32 -10.80 -0.24
C SER A 57 -5.88 -9.84 0.80
N ASP A 58 -5.08 -9.43 1.80
CA ASP A 58 -5.51 -8.45 2.79
C ASP A 58 -5.12 -7.04 2.34
N PHE A 59 -6.05 -6.37 1.64
CA PHE A 59 -5.85 -4.99 1.18
C PHE A 59 -6.26 -3.94 2.22
N GLU A 60 -6.96 -4.35 3.29
CA GLU A 60 -7.41 -3.43 4.34
C GLU A 60 -6.23 -2.74 5.03
N ARG A 61 -5.12 -3.46 5.18
CA ARG A 61 -3.87 -2.88 5.71
C ARG A 61 -3.29 -1.77 4.83
N TYR A 62 -3.70 -1.60 3.57
CA TYR A 62 -3.27 -0.52 2.69
C TYR A 62 -4.25 0.65 2.61
N ARG A 63 -5.32 0.62 3.42
CA ARG A 63 -6.33 1.67 3.48
C ARG A 63 -5.70 3.06 3.66
N GLY A 64 -6.12 4.01 2.81
CA GLY A 64 -5.60 5.38 2.79
C GLY A 64 -4.47 5.62 1.80
N ALA A 65 -3.97 4.58 1.11
CA ALA A 65 -3.11 4.77 -0.05
C ALA A 65 -3.81 5.58 -1.15
N THR A 66 -3.03 6.32 -1.93
CA THR A 66 -3.53 7.06 -3.09
C THR A 66 -3.81 6.13 -4.26
N LEU A 67 -2.96 5.12 -4.46
CA LEU A 67 -3.09 4.15 -5.52
C LEU A 67 -2.56 2.79 -5.06
N LEU A 68 -3.29 1.74 -5.42
CA LEU A 68 -2.85 0.34 -5.32
C LEU A 68 -2.58 -0.20 -6.72
N THR A 69 -1.52 -0.99 -6.88
CA THR A 69 -1.16 -1.61 -8.16
C THR A 69 -1.16 -3.15 -8.09
N PRO A 70 -2.29 -3.80 -7.72
CA PRO A 70 -2.33 -5.25 -7.67
C PRO A 70 -2.20 -5.85 -9.06
N ASN A 71 -1.64 -7.06 -9.16
CA ASN A 71 -1.84 -7.87 -10.35
C ASN A 71 -3.28 -8.47 -10.36
N LEU A 72 -3.67 -9.07 -11.49
CA LEU A 72 -5.01 -9.65 -11.66
C LEU A 72 -5.36 -10.64 -10.55
N SER A 73 -4.46 -11.56 -10.21
CA SER A 73 -4.71 -12.59 -9.20
C SER A 73 -4.88 -12.01 -7.79
N GLU A 74 -4.12 -10.98 -7.44
CA GLU A 74 -4.27 -10.27 -6.16
C GLU A 74 -5.57 -9.48 -6.10
N PHE A 75 -5.95 -8.83 -7.20
CA PHE A 75 -7.22 -8.12 -7.30
C PHE A 75 -8.41 -9.07 -7.15
N GLU A 76 -8.43 -10.16 -7.91
CA GLU A 76 -9.50 -11.17 -7.86
C GLU A 76 -9.58 -11.89 -6.52
N ALA A 77 -8.46 -12.04 -5.79
CA ALA A 77 -8.49 -12.59 -4.44
C ALA A 77 -9.28 -11.70 -3.45
N VAL A 78 -9.41 -10.41 -3.74
CA VAL A 78 -10.15 -9.44 -2.92
C VAL A 78 -11.57 -9.23 -3.44
N VAL A 79 -11.72 -9.03 -4.74
CA VAL A 79 -13.03 -8.66 -5.33
C VAL A 79 -13.79 -9.85 -5.91
N GLY A 80 -13.21 -11.04 -5.94
CA GLY A 80 -13.70 -12.22 -6.65
C GLY A 80 -13.30 -12.26 -8.12
N HIS A 81 -13.42 -13.42 -8.77
CA HIS A 81 -13.11 -13.60 -10.20
C HIS A 81 -13.86 -12.58 -11.06
N CYS A 82 -13.14 -12.02 -12.04
CA CYS A 82 -13.67 -11.10 -13.06
C CYS A 82 -13.70 -11.81 -14.41
N LYS A 83 -14.84 -11.84 -15.09
CA LYS A 83 -14.99 -12.61 -16.33
C LYS A 83 -14.39 -11.90 -17.54
N ASP A 84 -14.37 -10.58 -17.49
CA ASP A 84 -13.87 -9.71 -18.55
C ASP A 84 -13.27 -8.41 -18.00
N GLU A 85 -12.67 -7.62 -18.88
CA GLU A 85 -12.03 -6.34 -18.54
C GLU A 85 -13.05 -5.30 -18.05
N ALA A 86 -14.29 -5.33 -18.54
CA ALA A 86 -15.32 -4.39 -18.14
C ALA A 86 -15.72 -4.61 -16.66
N GLU A 87 -15.86 -5.86 -16.24
CA GLU A 87 -16.12 -6.24 -14.85
C GLU A 87 -14.94 -5.87 -13.94
N LEU A 88 -13.71 -6.07 -14.41
CA LEU A 88 -12.51 -5.67 -13.68
C LEU A 88 -12.47 -4.16 -13.41
N VAL A 89 -12.70 -3.35 -14.45
CA VAL A 89 -12.75 -1.88 -14.32
C VAL A 89 -13.89 -1.43 -13.41
N ALA A 90 -15.07 -2.07 -13.51
CA ALA A 90 -16.22 -1.74 -12.68
C ALA A 90 -15.96 -2.02 -11.20
N ARG A 91 -15.29 -3.14 -10.87
CA ARG A 91 -14.94 -3.49 -9.50
C ARG A 91 -13.79 -2.64 -8.94
N GLY A 92 -12.85 -2.20 -9.79
CA GLY A 92 -11.71 -1.37 -9.37
C GLY A 92 -12.05 0.09 -9.07
N ARG A 93 -13.26 0.55 -9.41
CA ARG A 93 -13.76 1.92 -9.13
C ARG A 93 -14.57 2.05 -7.85
N LYS A 94 -14.89 0.95 -7.18
CA LYS A 94 -15.64 0.94 -5.91
C LYS A 94 -14.70 1.09 -4.73
#